data_AF-N1U170-F1
#
_entry.id   AF-N1U170-F1
#
_cell.length_a   1.000
_cell.length_b   1.000
_cell.length_c   1.000
_cell.angle_alpha   90.00
_cell.angle_beta   90.00
_cell.angle_gamma   90.00
#
_symmetry.space_group_name_H-M   'P 1'
#
loop_
_entity.id
_entity.type
_entity.pdbx_description
1 polymer ?
#
loop_
_entity_poly.entity_id
_entity_poly.type
_entity_poly.pdbx_seq_one_letter_code
_entity_poly.pdbx_strand_id
1 'polypeptide(L)'
;MGALLNQTCYLCSNTKNSIVFVENGIDIVRCSNCGHVFSTYEQEEHYEGYWDDDSSYDLGWWDHAHREIYQDFIKRFLTAPSGKILDVGCGLGFLLSEFKIKNPVGKPRVTKYPKKRFNLPGIKTD
;
A
#
# COMPACT_ATOMS: atom_id res chain seq x y z
N MET A 1 26.37 -14.69 -4.05
CA MET A 1 26.12 -13.60 -3.09
C MET A 1 25.05 -14.08 -2.14
N GLY A 2 25.35 -14.20 -0.85
CA GLY A 2 24.36 -14.61 0.15
C GLY A 2 23.41 -13.46 0.44
N ALA A 3 22.12 -13.73 0.59
CA ALA A 3 21.15 -12.74 1.03
C ALA A 3 21.53 -12.19 2.40
N LEU A 4 21.36 -10.88 2.61
CA LEU A 4 21.43 -10.28 3.94
C LEU A 4 20.18 -10.71 4.71
N LEU A 5 20.39 -11.34 5.87
CA LEU A 5 19.33 -11.84 6.73
C LEU A 5 19.15 -10.94 7.94
N ASN A 6 17.99 -10.29 8.07
CA ASN A 6 17.61 -9.53 9.24
C ASN A 6 16.98 -10.43 10.31
N GLN A 7 17.55 -10.39 11.52
CA GLN A 7 17.01 -11.06 12.69
C GLN A 7 16.40 -10.07 13.71
N THR A 8 16.46 -8.77 13.44
CA THR A 8 15.96 -7.73 14.34
C THR A 8 14.51 -7.41 13.99
N CYS A 9 13.60 -7.57 14.95
CA CYS A 9 12.21 -7.23 14.75
C CYS A 9 12.01 -5.74 14.47
N TYR A 10 11.36 -5.41 13.35
CA TYR A 10 11.09 -4.02 12.92
C TYR A 10 10.25 -3.20 13.89
N LEU A 11 9.44 -3.84 14.76
CA LEU A 11 8.52 -3.14 15.66
C LEU A 11 9.07 -2.90 17.06
N CYS A 12 9.92 -3.80 17.57
CA CYS A 12 10.39 -3.74 18.96
C CYS A 12 11.90 -3.94 19.13
N SER A 13 12.64 -4.09 18.03
CA SER A 13 14.10 -4.27 17.99
C SER A 13 14.64 -5.48 18.74
N ASN A 14 13.78 -6.38 19.23
CA ASN A 14 14.22 -7.64 19.81
C ASN A 14 14.76 -8.58 18.71
N THR A 15 15.79 -9.36 19.06
CA THR A 15 16.48 -10.28 18.15
C THR A 15 16.13 -11.75 18.38
N LYS A 16 15.34 -12.05 19.42
CA LYS A 16 14.86 -13.42 19.68
C LYS A 16 13.61 -13.69 18.85
N ASN A 17 13.72 -14.66 17.94
CA ASN A 17 12.64 -15.10 17.07
C ASN A 17 12.51 -16.63 17.08
N SER A 18 11.37 -17.11 16.60
CA SER A 18 11.10 -18.53 16.28
C SER A 18 10.67 -18.65 14.83
N ILE A 19 11.14 -19.68 14.12
CA ILE A 19 10.74 -19.91 12.72
C ILE A 19 9.27 -20.33 12.69
N VAL A 20 8.48 -19.69 11.82
CA VAL A 20 7.10 -20.06 11.54
C VAL A 20 7.05 -21.03 10.36
N PHE A 21 7.74 -20.69 9.26
CA PHE A 21 7.95 -21.56 8.10
C PHE A 21 9.13 -21.04 7.26
N VAL A 22 9.55 -21.83 6.28
CA VAL A 22 10.63 -21.50 5.33
C VAL A 22 10.04 -21.44 3.93
N GLU A 23 10.28 -20.34 3.21
CA GLU A 23 9.84 -20.13 1.83
C GLU A 23 11.04 -19.78 0.96
N ASN A 24 11.31 -20.57 -0.08
CA ASN A 24 12.46 -20.35 -0.99
C ASN A 24 13.82 -20.22 -0.28
N GLY A 25 13.99 -20.90 0.86
CA GLY A 25 15.21 -20.82 1.69
C GLY A 25 15.29 -19.56 2.56
N ILE A 26 14.20 -18.79 2.66
CA ILE A 26 14.07 -17.61 3.52
C ILE A 26 13.22 -17.99 4.73
N ASP A 27 13.70 -17.67 5.92
CA ASP A 27 12.95 -17.89 7.15
C ASP A 27 11.90 -16.80 7.33
N ILE A 28 10.65 -17.22 7.54
CA ILE A 28 9.61 -16.36 8.07
C ILE A 28 9.56 -16.59 9.57
N VAL A 29 9.90 -15.56 10.35
CA VAL A 29 10.11 -15.68 11.79
C VAL A 29 9.10 -14.87 12.58
N ARG A 30 8.78 -15.33 13.79
CA ARG A 30 7.94 -14.65 14.77
C ARG A 30 8.81 -14.15 15.92
N CYS A 31 8.74 -12.86 16.20
CA CYS A 31 9.40 -12.24 17.34
C CYS A 31 8.86 -12.78 18.66
N SER A 32 9.73 -13.28 19.53
CA SER A 32 9.33 -13.85 20.84
C SER A 32 8.87 -12.80 21.86
N ASN A 33 9.09 -11.50 21.60
CA ASN A 33 8.67 -10.41 22.49
C ASN A 33 7.31 -9.83 22.13
N CYS A 34 7.12 -9.41 20.87
CA CYS A 34 5.89 -8.73 20.43
C CYS A 34 4.99 -9.57 19.52
N GLY A 35 5.43 -10.76 19.10
CA GLY A 35 4.66 -11.62 18.20
C GLY A 35 4.65 -11.19 16.73
N HIS A 36 5.33 -10.10 16.34
CA HIS A 36 5.43 -9.69 14.94
C HIS A 36 6.04 -10.80 14.08
N VAL A 37 5.38 -11.13 12.97
CA VAL A 37 5.85 -12.11 11.99
C VAL A 37 6.44 -11.36 10.80
N PHE A 38 7.68 -11.66 10.44
CA PHE A 38 8.40 -10.96 9.38
C PHE A 38 9.35 -11.91 8.64
N SER A 39 9.66 -11.57 7.38
CA SER A 39 10.69 -12.25 6.60
C SER A 39 12.07 -11.83 7.08
N THR A 40 13.00 -12.78 7.18
CA THR A 40 14.40 -12.45 7.46
C THR A 40 15.11 -11.90 6.22
N TYR A 41 14.54 -12.02 5.02
CA TYR A 41 15.18 -11.48 3.82
C TYR A 41 15.11 -9.96 3.78
N GLU A 42 16.26 -9.30 3.65
CA GLU A 42 16.31 -7.89 3.30
C GLU A 42 16.36 -7.73 1.78
N GLN A 43 15.34 -7.08 1.23
CA GLN A 43 15.31 -6.67 -0.16
C GLN A 43 15.69 -5.19 -0.29
N GLU A 44 16.41 -4.84 -1.36
CA GLU A 44 16.52 -3.44 -1.74
C GLU A 44 15.14 -2.90 -2.15
N GLU A 45 14.99 -1.58 -2.04
CA GLU A 45 13.76 -0.91 -2.44
C GLU A 45 13.55 -1.00 -3.96
N HIS A 46 12.64 -1.88 -4.40
CA HIS A 46 12.27 -2.03 -5.81
C HIS A 46 10.83 -1.57 -6.04
N TYR A 47 10.68 -0.35 -6.53
CA TYR A 47 9.36 0.25 -6.85
C TYR A 47 9.15 0.43 -8.36
N GLU A 48 10.19 0.23 -9.16
CA GLU A 48 10.12 0.27 -10.62
C GLU A 48 9.43 -1.01 -11.13
N GLY A 49 8.63 -0.92 -12.18
CA GLY A 49 8.01 -2.12 -12.76
C GLY A 49 6.78 -2.66 -12.01
N TYR A 50 6.47 -2.20 -10.80
CA TYR A 50 5.43 -2.82 -9.94
C TYR A 50 4.04 -2.90 -10.60
N TRP A 51 3.72 -1.95 -11.49
CA TRP A 51 2.49 -1.93 -12.30
C TRP A 51 2.77 -2.00 -13.81
N ASP A 52 4.03 -2.25 -14.24
CA ASP A 52 4.39 -2.18 -15.67
C ASP A 52 3.98 -3.47 -16.44
N ASP A 53 3.59 -4.55 -15.74
CA ASP A 53 3.09 -5.82 -16.33
C ASP A 53 1.60 -6.09 -16.03
N ASP A 54 0.80 -5.02 -16.00
CA ASP A 54 -0.63 -5.01 -15.61
C ASP A 54 -1.58 -5.72 -16.60
N SER A 55 -1.08 -6.64 -17.42
CA SER A 55 -1.91 -7.43 -18.35
C SER A 55 -2.73 -8.54 -17.65
N SER A 56 -2.47 -8.80 -16.36
CA SER A 56 -3.12 -9.88 -15.61
C SER A 56 -4.14 -9.43 -14.56
N TYR A 57 -4.21 -8.15 -14.20
CA TYR A 57 -5.13 -7.66 -13.16
C TYR A 57 -6.43 -7.12 -13.77
N ASP A 58 -7.56 -7.73 -13.37
CA ASP A 58 -8.88 -7.16 -13.65
C ASP A 58 -9.14 -5.95 -12.75
N LEU A 59 -8.73 -4.78 -13.25
CA LEU A 59 -8.93 -3.50 -12.59
C LEU A 59 -10.41 -3.19 -12.34
N GLY A 60 -11.32 -3.72 -13.16
CA GLY A 60 -12.76 -3.57 -12.98
C GLY A 60 -13.25 -4.35 -11.76
N TRP A 61 -12.78 -5.59 -11.60
CA TRP A 61 -13.05 -6.38 -10.41
C TRP A 61 -12.46 -5.74 -9.15
N TRP A 62 -11.22 -5.25 -9.23
CA TRP A 62 -10.56 -4.60 -8.09
C TRP A 62 -11.34 -3.38 -7.61
N ASP A 63 -11.73 -2.50 -8.53
CA ASP A 63 -12.54 -1.31 -8.23
C ASP A 63 -13.90 -1.71 -7.62
N HIS A 64 -14.60 -2.66 -8.22
CA HIS A 64 -15.88 -3.15 -7.72
C HIS A 64 -15.76 -3.72 -6.30
N ALA A 65 -14.77 -4.57 -6.05
CA ALA A 65 -14.58 -5.24 -4.76
C ALA A 65 -14.22 -4.26 -3.62
N HIS A 66 -13.49 -3.18 -3.92
CA HIS A 66 -12.99 -2.27 -2.89
C HIS A 66 -13.82 -0.98 -2.74
N ARG A 67 -14.71 -0.67 -3.70
CA ARG A 67 -15.50 0.57 -3.69
C ARG A 67 -16.30 0.76 -2.40
N GLU A 68 -16.99 -0.27 -1.93
CA GLU A 68 -17.80 -0.16 -0.69
C GLU A 68 -16.93 0.15 0.53
N ILE A 69 -15.76 -0.48 0.63
CA ILE A 69 -14.79 -0.25 1.72
C ILE A 69 -14.29 1.20 1.67
N TYR A 70 -13.94 1.70 0.48
CA TYR A 70 -13.52 3.10 0.31
C TYR A 70 -14.62 4.07 0.71
N GLN A 71 -15.87 3.79 0.32
CA GLN A 71 -16.99 4.65 0.64
C GLN A 71 -17.31 4.67 2.14
N ASP A 72 -17.24 3.52 2.82
CA ASP A 72 -17.42 3.43 4.27
C ASP A 72 -16.30 4.18 5.01
N PHE A 73 -15.05 3.97 4.60
CA PHE A 73 -13.90 4.68 5.17
C PHE A 73 -14.05 6.20 5.05
N ILE A 74 -14.39 6.70 3.85
CA ILE A 74 -14.59 8.13 3.61
C ILE A 74 -15.72 8.66 4.51
N LYS A 75 -16.85 7.96 4.56
CA LYS A 75 -18.01 8.38 5.37
C LYS A 75 -17.68 8.40 6.87
N ARG A 76 -16.92 7.44 7.34
CA ARG A 76 -16.62 7.26 8.77
C ARG A 76 -15.54 8.20 9.28
N PHE A 77 -14.49 8.42 8.49
CA PHE A 77 -13.28 9.09 8.97
C PHE A 77 -13.02 10.45 8.34
N LEU A 78 -13.57 10.74 7.16
CA LEU A 78 -13.33 11.99 6.43
C LEU A 78 -14.54 12.92 6.52
N THR A 79 -14.88 13.28 7.76
CA THR A 79 -16.08 14.09 8.08
C THR A 79 -15.84 15.61 8.01
N ALA A 80 -14.58 16.04 7.99
CA ALA A 80 -14.25 17.45 7.86
C ALA A 80 -14.56 17.96 6.44
N PRO A 81 -15.14 19.18 6.30
CA PRO A 81 -15.50 19.72 4.99
C PRO A 81 -14.29 20.07 4.12
N SER A 82 -13.09 20.17 4.70
CA SER A 82 -11.83 20.40 3.97
C SER A 82 -10.63 19.88 4.75
N GLY A 83 -9.54 19.57 4.05
CA GLY A 83 -8.31 19.02 4.63
C GLY A 83 -7.30 18.55 3.58
N LYS A 84 -6.20 17.96 4.05
CA LYS A 84 -5.18 17.30 3.21
C LYS A 84 -5.12 15.82 3.58
N ILE A 85 -5.01 14.96 2.57
CA ILE A 85 -4.91 13.51 2.74
C ILE A 85 -3.61 13.04 2.07
N LEU A 86 -2.87 12.18 2.77
CA LEU A 86 -1.72 11.45 2.27
C LEU A 86 -2.10 9.96 2.22
N ASP A 87 -1.95 9.35 1.06
CA ASP A 87 -2.19 7.93 0.83
C ASP A 87 -0.86 7.27 0.43
N VAL A 88 -0.26 6.51 1.36
CA VAL A 88 1.04 5.83 1.18
C VAL A 88 0.78 4.45 0.61
N GLY A 89 1.40 4.12 -0.53
CA GLY A 89 1.08 2.89 -1.25
C GLY A 89 -0.21 2.97 -2.06
N CYS A 90 -0.59 4.19 -2.49
CA CYS A 90 -1.87 4.45 -3.19
C CYS A 90 -2.08 3.68 -4.51
N GLY A 91 -1.07 2.98 -5.03
CA GLY A 91 -1.14 2.25 -6.30
C GLY A 91 -1.66 3.13 -7.44
N LEU A 92 -2.70 2.66 -8.14
CA LEU A 92 -3.39 3.39 -9.20
C LEU A 92 -4.26 4.57 -8.68
N GLY A 93 -4.52 4.63 -7.37
CA GLY A 93 -5.21 5.74 -6.71
C GLY A 93 -6.73 5.63 -6.68
N PHE A 94 -7.29 4.41 -6.59
CA PHE A 94 -8.74 4.19 -6.52
C PHE A 94 -9.39 4.90 -5.33
N LEU A 95 -8.83 4.78 -4.12
CA LEU A 95 -9.33 5.48 -2.93
C LEU A 95 -9.38 7.01 -3.11
N LEU A 96 -8.31 7.59 -3.65
CA LEU A 96 -8.22 9.03 -3.92
C LEU A 96 -9.22 9.48 -4.99
N SER A 97 -9.57 8.60 -5.94
CA SER A 97 -10.55 8.88 -6.99
C SER A 97 -11.97 8.92 -6.42
N GLU A 98 -12.31 7.97 -5.55
CA GLU A 98 -13.59 7.98 -4.81
C GLU A 98 -13.76 9.25 -3.96
N PHE A 99 -12.69 9.77 -3.36
CA PHE A 99 -12.74 11.01 -2.59
C PHE A 99 -13.08 12.24 -3.45
N LYS A 100 -12.49 12.34 -4.65
CA LYS A 100 -12.72 13.49 -5.56
C LYS A 100 -14.16 13.54 -6.08
N ILE A 101 -14.76 12.38 -6.36
CA ILE A 101 -16.16 12.29 -6.84
C ILE A 101 -17.13 12.87 -5.80
N LYS A 102 -16.87 12.68 -4.50
CA LYS A 102 -17.74 13.13 -3.42
C LYS A 102 -17.55 14.60 -3.00
N ASN A 103 -16.44 15.24 -3.38
CA ASN A 103 -16.12 16.62 -2.99
C ASN A 103 -15.67 17.49 -4.20
N PRO A 104 -16.61 17.91 -5.07
CA PRO A 104 -16.28 18.62 -6.31
C PRO A 104 -15.80 20.08 -6.13
N VAL A 105 -15.97 20.69 -4.95
CA VAL A 105 -15.83 22.16 -4.75
C VAL A 105 -14.50 22.60 -4.14
N GLY A 106 -13.65 21.68 -3.70
CA GLY A 106 -12.32 22.02 -3.22
C GLY A 106 -11.35 20.96 -3.69
N LYS A 107 -10.51 21.26 -4.69
CA LYS A 107 -9.44 20.35 -5.12
C LYS A 107 -8.59 20.05 -3.89
N PRO A 108 -8.70 18.86 -3.26
CA PRO A 108 -7.80 18.52 -2.17
C PRO A 108 -6.42 18.52 -2.80
N ARG A 109 -5.41 19.08 -2.13
CA ARG A 109 -4.03 18.96 -2.59
C ARG A 109 -3.61 17.51 -2.36
N VAL A 110 -4.00 16.65 -3.28
CA VAL A 110 -3.71 15.21 -3.29
C VAL A 110 -2.26 15.07 -3.73
N THR A 111 -1.35 14.95 -2.77
CA THR A 111 -0.03 14.41 -3.04
C THR A 111 -0.17 12.90 -3.15
N LYS A 112 -0.30 12.43 -4.40
CA LYS A 112 -0.02 11.02 -4.67
C LYS A 112 1.49 10.81 -4.39
N TYR A 113 1.87 9.78 -3.65
CA TYR A 113 3.23 9.21 -3.72
C TYR A 113 3.26 7.86 -4.50
N PRO A 114 2.92 7.86 -5.81
CA PRO A 114 3.29 6.82 -6.73
C PRO A 114 4.57 7.31 -7.42
N LYS A 115 5.56 6.44 -7.56
CA LYS A 115 6.74 6.80 -8.36
C LYS A 115 6.43 6.99 -9.86
N LYS A 116 5.17 6.83 -10.32
CA LYS A 116 4.71 7.19 -11.68
C LYS A 116 3.33 7.86 -11.67
N ARG A 117 3.19 8.94 -12.45
CA ARG A 117 1.89 9.51 -12.85
C ARG A 117 1.30 8.63 -13.95
N PHE A 118 0.29 7.84 -13.64
CA PHE A 118 -0.53 7.17 -14.66
C PHE A 118 -1.70 8.07 -15.08
N ASN A 119 -1.89 8.21 -16.39
CA ASN A 119 -3.02 8.90 -16.98
C ASN A 119 -4.16 7.88 -17.07
N LEU A 120 -5.05 7.86 -16.08
CA LEU A 120 -6.23 7.01 -16.11
C LEU A 120 -7.20 7.56 -17.16
N PRO A 121 -7.63 6.78 -18.17
CA PRO A 121 -8.61 7.24 -19.14
C PRO A 121 -9.90 7.61 -18.40
N GLY A 122 -10.26 8.90 -18.46
CA GLY A 122 -11.46 9.44 -17.81
C GLY A 122 -11.20 10.55 -16.77
N ILE A 123 -9.96 10.77 -16.34
CA ILE A 123 -9.61 11.89 -15.46
C ILE A 123 -8.84 12.93 -16.27
N LYS A 124 -9.55 13.95 -16.77
CA LYS A 124 -8.89 15.16 -17.30
C LYS A 124 -8.16 15.85 -16.15
N THR A 125 -6.84 15.96 -16.28
CA THR A 125 -6.05 16.86 -15.46
C THR A 125 -5.91 18.18 -16.21
N ASP A 126 -6.34 19.27 -15.57
CA ASP A 126 -6.06 20.64 -15.99
C ASP A 126 -4.56 20.93 -15.98
#